data_AF-A0A4Q5ZBD6-F1
#
_entry.id   AF-A0A4Q5ZBD6-F1
#
_cell.length_a   1.000
_cell.length_b   1.000
_cell.length_c   1.000
_cell.angle_alpha   90.00
_cell.angle_beta   90.00
_cell.angle_gamma   90.00
#
_symmetry.space_group_name_H-M   'P 1'
#
loop_
_entity.id
_entity.type
_entity.pdbx_description
1 polymer ?
#
loop_
_entity_poly.entity_id
_entity_poly.type
_entity_poly.pdbx_seq_one_letter_code
_entity_poly.pdbx_strand_id
1 'polypeptide(L)'
;MSQIEMLLKEMDQEAKTTRNMLGRVPNDKYDWQPHEKSMTVRALATHIAELPSWVTLALTTDELDFATTPYQPVAITDTAQLLDYFERMLADGKAHLEQATDDQLEGRWVLREGEQIY
;
A
#
# COMPACT_ATOMS: atom_id res chain seq x y z
N MET A 1 -11.42 1.55 -23.50
CA MET A 1 -10.77 1.94 -22.25
C MET A 1 -9.90 0.75 -21.88
N SER A 2 -8.59 0.95 -21.76
CA SER A 2 -7.66 -0.12 -21.37
C SER A 2 -7.87 -0.51 -19.91
N GLN A 3 -7.34 -1.65 -19.47
CA GLN A 3 -7.39 -2.03 -18.06
C GLN A 3 -6.63 -1.01 -17.20
N ILE A 4 -5.46 -0.56 -17.68
CA ILE A 4 -4.67 0.48 -17.02
C ILE A 4 -5.45 1.79 -16.85
N GLU A 5 -6.18 2.25 -17.88
CA GLU A 5 -7.00 3.47 -17.79
C GLU A 5 -8.11 3.35 -16.72
N MET A 6 -8.71 2.17 -16.57
CA MET A 6 -9.71 1.92 -15.54
C MET A 6 -9.09 1.92 -14.15
N LEU A 7 -7.96 1.22 -13.96
CA LEU A 7 -7.26 1.13 -12.68
C LEU A 7 -6.73 2.50 -12.22
N LEU A 8 -6.22 3.34 -13.12
CA LEU A 8 -5.80 4.72 -12.80
C LEU A 8 -6.98 5.55 -12.27
N LYS A 9 -8.15 5.42 -12.91
CA LYS A 9 -9.37 6.11 -12.48
C LYS A 9 -9.84 5.62 -11.11
N GLU A 10 -9.78 4.31 -10.85
CA GLU A 10 -10.11 3.74 -9.54
C GLU A 10 -9.14 4.22 -8.46
N MET A 11 -7.83 4.17 -8.72
CA MET A 11 -6.78 4.65 -7.82
C MET A 11 -7.02 6.12 -7.40
N ASP A 12 -7.35 6.99 -8.36
CA ASP A 12 -7.67 8.39 -8.08
C ASP A 12 -8.96 8.59 -7.27
N GLN A 13 -9.94 7.70 -7.43
CA GLN A 13 -11.19 7.77 -6.67
C GLN A 13 -11.00 7.25 -5.25
N GLU A 14 -10.36 6.10 -5.08
CA GLU A 14 -10.13 5.48 -3.78
C GLU A 14 -9.19 6.32 -2.92
N ALA A 15 -8.15 6.90 -3.53
CA ALA A 15 -7.20 7.76 -2.82
C ALA A 15 -7.87 8.93 -2.09
N LYS A 16 -8.98 9.46 -2.61
CA LYS A 16 -9.75 10.52 -1.94
C LYS A 16 -10.33 10.04 -0.62
N THR A 17 -10.93 8.85 -0.62
CA THR A 17 -11.53 8.25 0.58
C THR A 17 -10.45 7.85 1.57
N THR A 18 -9.38 7.22 1.11
CA THR A 18 -8.25 6.81 1.96
C THR A 18 -7.59 8.00 2.64
N ARG A 19 -7.27 9.06 1.90
CA ARG A 19 -6.73 10.32 2.45
C ARG A 19 -7.65 10.91 3.53
N ASN A 20 -8.96 10.90 3.27
CA ASN A 20 -9.95 11.41 4.21
C ASN A 20 -9.97 10.60 5.52
N MET A 21 -9.87 9.28 5.43
CA MET A 21 -9.86 8.40 6.61
C MET A 21 -8.55 8.45 7.38
N LEU A 22 -7.40 8.43 6.69
CA LEU A 22 -6.09 8.57 7.35
C LEU A 22 -5.98 9.91 8.08
N GLY A 23 -6.50 10.99 7.49
CA GLY A 23 -6.55 12.31 8.13
C GLY A 23 -7.42 12.41 9.39
N ARG A 24 -8.22 11.38 9.71
CA ARG A 24 -9.02 11.31 10.95
C ARG A 24 -8.33 10.56 12.08
N VAL A 25 -7.20 9.92 11.82
CA VAL A 25 -6.45 9.22 12.88
C VAL A 25 -5.98 10.27 13.89
N PRO A 26 -6.40 10.19 15.17
CA PRO A 26 -5.99 11.17 16.15
C PRO A 26 -4.60 10.82 16.71
N ASN A 27 -3.76 11.84 16.87
CA ASN A 27 -2.36 11.67 17.31
C ASN A 27 -2.20 10.97 18.66
N ASP A 28 -3.22 11.01 19.53
CA ASP A 28 -3.19 10.40 20.85
C ASP A 28 -3.69 8.93 20.88
N LYS A 29 -4.02 8.33 19.72
CA LYS A 29 -4.54 6.95 19.65
C LYS A 29 -3.68 5.98 18.84
N TYR A 30 -2.49 6.39 18.39
CA TYR A 30 -1.62 5.53 17.58
C TYR A 30 -1.30 4.18 18.25
N ASP A 31 -1.15 4.13 19.58
CA ASP A 31 -0.87 2.89 20.33
C ASP A 31 -2.14 2.17 20.81
N TRP A 32 -3.32 2.66 20.47
CA TRP A 32 -4.59 2.00 20.83
C TRP A 32 -4.78 0.74 19.98
N GLN A 33 -5.30 -0.30 20.62
CA GLN A 33 -5.76 -1.52 19.96
C GLN A 33 -6.97 -2.08 20.73
N PRO A 34 -7.95 -2.67 20.04
CA PRO A 34 -9.17 -3.18 20.69
C PRO A 34 -8.89 -4.41 21.56
N HIS A 35 -7.82 -5.16 21.27
CA HIS A 35 -7.42 -6.36 21.99
C HIS A 35 -5.89 -6.53 21.90
N GLU A 36 -5.28 -7.18 22.90
CA GLU A 36 -3.81 -7.35 23.00
C GLU A 36 -3.18 -8.13 21.83
N LYS A 37 -3.99 -8.94 21.15
CA LYS A 37 -3.58 -9.72 19.97
C LYS A 37 -3.76 -8.96 18.65
N SER A 38 -4.44 -7.82 18.66
CA SER A 38 -4.66 -7.01 17.46
C SER A 38 -3.44 -6.14 17.18
N MET A 39 -3.30 -5.70 15.93
CA MET A 39 -2.35 -4.64 15.59
C MET A 39 -2.84 -3.29 16.14
N THR A 40 -1.91 -2.40 16.45
CA THR A 40 -2.22 -1.03 16.85
C THR A 40 -2.78 -0.23 15.68
N VAL A 41 -3.47 0.88 16.00
CA VAL A 41 -3.91 1.86 15.00
C VAL A 41 -2.71 2.35 14.17
N ARG A 42 -1.53 2.55 14.78
CA ARG A 42 -0.31 2.91 14.05
C ARG A 42 0.04 1.90 12.97
N ALA A 43 0.10 0.63 13.33
CA ALA A 43 0.47 -0.42 12.39
C ALA A 43 -0.57 -0.52 11.26
N LEU A 44 -1.86 -0.50 11.57
CA LEU A 44 -2.93 -0.61 10.59
C LEU A 44 -3.01 0.61 9.66
N ALA A 45 -2.93 1.83 10.20
CA ALA A 45 -2.98 3.05 9.41
C ALA A 45 -1.73 3.18 8.50
N THR A 46 -0.55 2.84 9.01
CA THR A 46 0.69 2.83 8.23
C THR A 46 0.60 1.82 7.10
N HIS A 47 0.07 0.61 7.38
CA HIS A 47 -0.13 -0.42 6.37
C HIS A 47 -1.11 0.02 5.27
N ILE A 48 -2.21 0.70 5.62
CA ILE A 48 -3.11 1.26 4.59
C ILE A 48 -2.41 2.34 3.76
N ALA A 49 -1.58 3.17 4.39
CA ALA A 49 -0.89 4.27 3.71
C ALA A 49 0.16 3.80 2.69
N GLU A 50 0.75 2.62 2.85
CA GLU A 50 1.74 2.05 1.93
C GLU A 50 1.17 1.26 0.77
N LEU A 51 -0.06 0.73 0.86
CA LEU A 51 -0.64 -0.13 -0.18
C LEU A 51 -0.55 0.44 -1.61
N PRO A 52 -0.66 1.75 -1.87
CA PRO A 52 -0.49 2.25 -3.24
C PRO A 52 0.85 1.89 -3.89
N SER A 53 1.95 1.79 -3.12
CA SER A 53 3.26 1.42 -3.68
C SER A 53 3.35 -0.08 -4.02
N TRP A 54 2.39 -0.90 -3.60
CA TRP A 54 2.33 -2.31 -4.02
C TRP A 54 2.01 -2.45 -5.51
N VAL A 55 1.42 -1.41 -6.13
CA VAL A 55 1.27 -1.35 -7.59
C VAL A 55 2.64 -1.33 -8.27
N THR A 56 3.57 -0.50 -7.77
CA THR A 56 4.96 -0.49 -8.23
C THR A 56 5.59 -1.86 -8.03
N LEU A 57 5.42 -2.48 -6.84
CA LEU A 57 5.95 -3.80 -6.56
C LEU A 57 5.46 -4.83 -7.59
N ALA A 58 4.16 -4.91 -7.82
CA ALA A 58 3.56 -5.87 -8.75
C ALA A 58 3.99 -5.65 -10.22
N LEU A 59 4.22 -4.40 -10.63
CA LEU A 59 4.63 -4.07 -12.00
C LEU A 59 6.13 -4.22 -12.27
N THR A 60 6.97 -4.16 -11.22
CA THR A 60 8.44 -4.10 -11.36
C THR A 60 9.14 -5.35 -10.84
N THR A 61 8.41 -6.30 -10.28
CA THR A 61 8.92 -7.57 -9.77
C THR A 61 8.07 -8.73 -10.26
N ASP A 62 8.64 -9.92 -10.29
CA ASP A 62 7.90 -11.15 -10.60
C ASP A 62 7.34 -11.82 -9.33
N GLU A 63 7.85 -11.46 -8.16
CA GLU A 63 7.47 -12.06 -6.87
C GLU A 63 7.73 -11.15 -5.66
N LEU A 64 7.00 -11.42 -4.58
CA LEU A 64 7.34 -10.98 -3.22
C LEU A 64 7.53 -12.22 -2.35
N ASP A 65 8.71 -12.34 -1.75
CA ASP A 65 9.05 -13.41 -0.82
C ASP A 65 9.32 -12.84 0.57
N PHE A 66 8.39 -13.08 1.51
CA PHE A 66 8.52 -12.62 2.89
C PHE A 66 9.71 -13.23 3.65
N ALA A 67 10.23 -14.38 3.21
CA ALA A 67 11.41 -14.99 3.84
C ALA A 67 12.70 -14.23 3.53
N THR A 68 12.76 -13.50 2.41
CA THR A 68 13.95 -12.74 1.99
C THR A 68 13.74 -11.22 2.09
N THR A 69 12.50 -10.77 2.02
CA THR A 69 12.11 -9.36 2.10
C THR A 69 11.15 -9.16 3.28
N PRO A 70 11.68 -9.17 4.53
CA PRO A 70 10.85 -9.03 5.71
C PRO A 70 10.17 -7.66 5.72
N TYR A 71 8.88 -7.64 6.04
CA TYR A 71 8.10 -6.41 6.14
C TYR A 71 8.59 -5.55 7.31
N GLN A 72 9.00 -4.32 7.01
CA GLN A 72 9.47 -3.32 7.98
C GLN A 72 8.67 -2.03 7.84
N PRO A 73 7.60 -1.84 8.63
CA PRO A 73 6.79 -0.64 8.55
C PRO A 73 7.58 0.60 8.96
N VAL A 74 7.33 1.71 8.27
CA VAL A 74 7.88 3.02 8.64
C VAL A 74 7.33 3.46 10.00
N ALA A 75 8.18 4.07 10.81
CA ALA A 75 7.79 4.61 12.11
C ALA A 75 7.03 5.94 11.94
N ILE A 76 5.71 5.87 11.78
CA ILE A 76 4.82 7.04 11.74
C ILE A 76 4.47 7.49 13.16
N THR A 77 4.76 8.75 13.49
CA THR A 77 4.51 9.29 14.85
C THR A 77 3.32 10.25 14.94
N ASP A 78 2.82 10.75 13.81
CA ASP A 78 1.68 11.65 13.75
C ASP A 78 0.96 11.59 12.40
N THR A 79 -0.23 12.18 12.34
CA THR A 79 -1.10 12.16 11.17
C THR A 79 -0.58 12.99 10.00
N ALA A 80 0.25 13.99 10.23
CA ALA A 80 0.87 14.73 9.14
C ALA A 80 1.90 13.85 8.41
N GLN A 81 2.72 13.11 9.16
CA GLN A 81 3.65 12.12 8.60
C GLN A 81 2.91 10.97 7.91
N LEU A 82 1.80 10.50 8.49
CA LEU A 82 0.96 9.47 7.87
C LEU A 82 0.45 9.90 6.49
N LEU A 83 -0.04 11.13 6.39
CA LEU A 83 -0.54 11.68 5.12
C LEU A 83 0.58 11.92 4.11
N ASP A 84 1.72 12.48 4.54
CA ASP A 84 2.89 12.65 3.65
C ASP A 84 3.37 11.30 3.09
N TYR A 85 3.43 10.28 3.95
CA TYR A 85 3.80 8.94 3.54
C TYR A 85 2.80 8.38 2.52
N PHE A 86 1.49 8.49 2.78
CA PHE A 86 0.47 8.07 1.83
C PHE A 86 0.58 8.78 0.46
N GLU A 87 0.77 10.10 0.42
CA GLU A 87 0.91 10.83 -0.85
C GLU A 87 2.13 10.37 -1.64
N ARG A 88 3.24 10.09 -0.97
CA ARG A 88 4.46 9.58 -1.61
C ARG A 88 4.24 8.19 -2.22
N MET A 89 3.60 7.29 -1.48
CA MET A 89 3.29 5.93 -1.94
C MET A 89 2.28 5.95 -3.10
N LEU A 90 1.28 6.83 -3.01
CA LEU A 90 0.30 7.06 -4.07
C LEU A 90 0.96 7.57 -5.35
N ALA A 91 1.85 8.57 -5.23
CA ALA A 91 2.56 9.13 -6.38
C ALA A 91 3.46 8.09 -7.05
N ASP A 92 4.17 7.27 -6.27
CA ASP A 92 5.02 6.20 -6.79
C ASP A 92 4.22 5.13 -7.54
N GLY A 93 3.18 4.58 -6.92
CA GLY A 93 2.33 3.57 -7.55
C GLY A 93 1.64 4.08 -8.81
N LYS A 94 1.13 5.32 -8.76
CA LYS A 94 0.48 5.95 -9.91
C LYS A 94 1.45 6.18 -11.07
N ALA A 95 2.65 6.67 -10.80
CA ALA A 95 3.65 6.93 -11.83
C ALA A 95 4.07 5.65 -12.59
N HIS A 96 4.15 4.51 -11.91
CA HIS A 96 4.41 3.21 -12.55
C HIS A 96 3.20 2.71 -13.32
N LEU A 97 2.00 2.83 -12.75
CA LEU A 97 0.77 2.41 -13.43
C LEU A 97 0.50 3.22 -14.71
N GLU A 98 0.81 4.52 -14.72
CA GLU A 98 0.70 5.38 -15.91
C GLU A 98 1.61 4.96 -17.06
N GLN A 99 2.72 4.27 -16.76
CA GLN A 99 3.69 3.80 -17.75
C GLN A 99 3.45 2.34 -18.16
N ALA A 100 2.57 1.64 -17.47
CA ALA A 100 2.31 0.22 -17.70
C ALA A 100 1.43 -0.02 -18.93
N THR A 101 1.54 -1.24 -19.48
CA THR A 101 0.67 -1.73 -20.54
C THR A 101 -0.24 -2.84 -20.04
N ASP A 102 -1.38 -3.04 -20.69
CA ASP A 102 -2.32 -4.11 -20.34
C ASP A 102 -1.66 -5.50 -20.38
N ASP A 103 -0.73 -5.75 -21.32
CA ASP A 103 0.00 -7.01 -21.43
C ASP A 103 0.82 -7.36 -20.18
N GLN A 104 1.32 -6.35 -19.45
CA GLN A 104 2.07 -6.59 -18.20
C GLN A 104 1.18 -7.13 -17.08
N LEU A 105 -0.13 -6.97 -17.19
CA LEU A 105 -1.10 -7.47 -16.20
C LEU A 105 -1.45 -8.95 -16.41
N GLU A 106 -1.06 -9.55 -17.54
CA GLU A 106 -1.39 -10.94 -17.88
C GLU A 106 -0.37 -11.96 -17.35
N GLY A 107 0.77 -11.46 -16.82
CA GLY A 107 1.83 -12.29 -16.26
C GLY A 107 1.42 -13.01 -14.97
N ARG A 108 2.18 -14.06 -14.62
CA ARG A 108 2.07 -14.69 -13.31
C ARG A 108 2.98 -13.95 -12.33
N TRP A 109 2.39 -13.39 -11.29
CA TRP A 109 3.10 -12.85 -10.14
C TRP A 109 2.96 -13.79 -8.93
N VAL A 110 4.00 -13.90 -8.10
CA VAL A 110 4.02 -14.86 -6.98
C VAL A 110 4.17 -14.17 -5.62
N LEU A 111 3.23 -14.42 -4.72
CA LEU A 111 3.37 -14.11 -3.30
C LEU A 111 3.83 -15.38 -2.56
N ARG A 112 4.91 -15.31 -1.79
CA ARG A 112 5.40 -16.48 -1.05
C ARG A 112 6.07 -16.13 0.28
N GLU A 113 6.32 -17.16 1.07
CA GLU A 113 7.23 -17.16 2.21
C GLU A 113 8.13 -18.40 2.10
N GLY A 114 9.32 -18.23 1.51
CA GLY A 114 10.24 -19.32 1.21
C GLY A 114 9.62 -20.32 0.24
N GLU A 115 9.45 -21.58 0.67
CA GLU A 115 8.85 -22.64 -0.16
C GLU A 115 7.31 -22.56 -0.22
N GLN A 116 6.68 -21.82 0.69
CA GLN A 116 5.22 -21.70 0.75
C GLN A 116 4.72 -20.60 -0.18
N ILE A 117 4.00 -20.97 -1.24
CA ILE A 117 3.30 -20.02 -2.13
C ILE A 117 1.89 -19.75 -1.59
N TYR A 118 1.46 -18.49 -1.60
CA TYR A 118 0.11 -18.05 -1.23
C TYR A 118 -0.78 -17.80 -2.45
#